data_AF-A0A2H5QPP1-F1
#
_entry.id   AF-A0A2H5QPP1-F1
#
_cell.length_a   1.000
_cell.length_b   1.000
_cell.length_c   1.000
_cell.angle_alpha   90.00
_cell.angle_beta   90.00
_cell.angle_gamma   90.00
#
_symmetry.space_group_name_H-M   'P 1'
#
loop_
_entity.id
_entity.type
_entity.pdbx_description
1 polymer ?
#
loop_
_entity_poly.entity_id
_entity_poly.type
_entity_poly.pdbx_seq_one_letter_code
_entity_poly.pdbx_strand_id
1 'polypeptide(L)'
;MSSPTLLTPTSKPAALLAVKTKTVTASVAAAELPPQKQTLLRRQFLTLSAATTLGAPLIVSTPAAFASSDEEYVKDTEDVINKVRTTITMDKENPNVATAVAELRDVSNTWVAKYRREKALLGRASFRDIYSALNAVSGHYISFGPTAPIPAKRKARILEEMDSAEKALSRGR
;
A
#
# COMPACT_ATOMS: atom_id res chain seq x y z
N MET A 1 37.91 -11.51 -55.36
CA MET A 1 37.15 -10.50 -56.12
C MET A 1 35.79 -10.34 -55.46
N SER A 2 35.44 -9.09 -55.17
CA SER A 2 34.10 -8.51 -55.04
C SER A 2 33.11 -9.10 -54.02
N SER A 3 33.02 -8.40 -52.88
CA SER A 3 31.79 -8.24 -52.09
C SER A 3 30.61 -7.73 -52.93
N PRO A 4 29.38 -7.95 -52.46
CA PRO A 4 28.33 -6.95 -52.60
C PRO A 4 27.83 -6.44 -51.25
N THR A 5 27.34 -5.21 -51.33
CA THR A 5 27.11 -4.21 -50.30
C THR A 5 25.61 -3.88 -50.24
N LEU A 6 25.12 -3.54 -49.04
CA LEU A 6 23.90 -2.76 -48.70
C LEU A 6 22.52 -3.33 -49.06
N LEU A 7 21.60 -3.33 -48.09
CA LEU A 7 20.56 -2.29 -47.97
C LEU A 7 19.65 -2.58 -46.74
N THR A 8 19.77 -1.72 -45.73
CA THR A 8 18.77 -1.47 -44.67
C THR A 8 17.49 -0.87 -45.24
N PRO A 9 16.30 -1.27 -44.75
CA PRO A 9 15.13 -0.41 -44.75
C PRO A 9 14.85 0.16 -43.35
N THR A 10 15.16 1.45 -43.20
CA THR A 10 14.59 2.37 -42.20
C THR A 10 13.07 2.42 -42.36
N SER A 11 12.31 2.19 -41.29
CA SER A 11 10.89 2.55 -41.23
C SER A 11 10.67 3.61 -40.15
N LYS A 12 10.01 4.69 -40.60
CA LYS A 12 9.74 5.97 -39.94
C LYS A 12 9.09 5.85 -38.55
N PRO A 13 9.42 6.74 -37.60
CA PRO A 13 8.52 7.06 -36.50
C PRO A 13 7.41 7.98 -37.03
N ALA A 14 6.16 7.54 -36.93
CA ALA A 14 4.99 8.37 -37.17
C ALA A 14 4.86 9.36 -36.01
N ALA A 15 5.10 10.63 -36.29
CA ALA A 15 4.83 11.74 -35.38
C ALA A 15 3.44 12.33 -35.68
N LEU A 16 2.88 12.95 -34.64
CA LEU A 16 1.83 13.98 -34.64
C LEU A 16 0.37 13.50 -34.55
N LEU A 17 -0.11 13.29 -33.32
CA LEU A 17 -1.44 13.74 -32.93
C LEU A 17 -1.33 14.57 -31.66
N ALA A 18 -1.37 15.89 -31.85
CA ALA A 18 -1.42 16.88 -30.78
C ALA A 18 -2.75 16.77 -30.04
N VAL A 19 -2.71 16.29 -28.80
CA VAL A 19 -3.84 16.35 -27.87
C VAL A 19 -3.99 17.80 -27.40
N LYS A 20 -5.00 18.47 -27.95
CA LYS A 20 -5.38 19.85 -27.65
C LYS A 20 -5.88 19.94 -26.21
N THR A 21 -5.13 20.65 -25.37
CA THR A 21 -5.56 21.07 -24.03
C THR A 21 -6.79 21.98 -24.14
N LYS A 22 -7.92 21.53 -23.59
CA LYS A 22 -9.14 22.35 -23.48
C LYS A 22 -8.99 23.26 -22.26
N THR A 23 -8.50 24.47 -22.50
CA THR A 23 -8.64 25.62 -21.60
C THR A 23 -10.12 25.99 -21.51
N VAL A 24 -10.69 25.93 -20.31
CA VAL A 24 -12.00 26.49 -20.02
C VAL A 24 -11.81 27.99 -19.79
N THR A 25 -12.05 28.77 -20.83
CA THR A 25 -12.15 30.23 -20.76
C THR A 25 -13.62 30.57 -20.52
N ALA A 26 -13.98 30.91 -19.29
CA ALA A 26 -15.28 31.49 -18.99
C ALA A 26 -15.33 32.92 -19.54
N SER A 27 -16.33 33.17 -20.37
CA SER A 27 -16.60 34.44 -21.03
C SER A 27 -17.10 35.49 -20.03
N VAL A 28 -16.59 36.70 -20.21
CA VAL A 28 -16.95 37.93 -19.50
C VAL A 28 -18.24 38.48 -20.10
N ALA A 29 -19.23 38.78 -19.26
CA ALA A 29 -20.30 39.74 -19.57
C ALA A 29 -20.30 40.81 -18.48
N ALA A 30 -20.17 42.06 -18.90
CA ALA A 30 -19.96 43.24 -18.08
C ALA A 30 -21.25 44.06 -17.93
N ALA A 31 -21.50 44.55 -16.70
CA ALA A 31 -22.25 45.77 -16.32
C ALA A 31 -22.21 45.81 -14.79
N GLU A 32 -21.94 46.87 -14.03
CA GLU A 32 -21.60 48.30 -14.15
C GLU A 32 -20.97 48.68 -12.78
N LEU A 33 -20.16 49.75 -12.70
CA LEU A 33 -19.48 50.31 -11.51
C LEU A 33 -20.18 51.64 -11.09
N PRO A 34 -19.81 52.41 -10.01
CA PRO A 34 -18.98 52.24 -8.78
C PRO A 34 -19.75 52.84 -7.52
N PRO A 35 -19.19 53.35 -6.36
CA PRO A 35 -17.79 53.53 -5.90
C PRO A 35 -17.44 53.22 -4.41
N GLN A 36 -16.12 53.12 -4.17
CA GLN A 36 -15.33 53.66 -3.04
C GLN A 36 -15.59 53.24 -1.57
N LYS A 37 -14.60 52.62 -0.91
CA LYS A 37 -13.57 53.26 -0.04
C LYS A 37 -12.63 52.23 0.57
N GLN A 38 -11.34 52.53 0.52
CA GLN A 38 -10.26 51.84 1.22
C GLN A 38 -10.33 52.15 2.71
N THR A 39 -10.00 51.19 3.57
CA THR A 39 -9.22 51.46 4.79
C THR A 39 -8.48 50.21 5.26
N LEU A 40 -7.16 50.35 5.37
CA LEU A 40 -6.25 49.49 6.09
C LEU A 40 -6.61 49.47 7.60
N LEU A 41 -6.09 48.46 8.31
CA LEU A 41 -5.36 48.55 9.60
C LEU A 41 -5.55 47.24 10.38
N ARG A 42 -4.49 46.43 10.55
CA ARG A 42 -3.49 46.59 11.62
C ARG A 42 -4.13 46.42 13.00
N ARG A 43 -4.14 45.20 13.52
CA ARG A 43 -4.13 44.95 14.97
C ARG A 43 -3.16 43.82 15.31
N GLN A 44 -1.95 44.25 15.63
CA GLN A 44 -1.02 43.57 16.52
C GLN A 44 -1.56 43.69 17.95
N PHE A 45 -1.54 42.61 18.73
CA PHE A 45 -1.49 42.64 20.20
C PHE A 45 -0.60 41.46 20.63
N LEU A 46 0.68 41.72 20.90
CA LEU A 46 1.28 42.11 22.18
C LEU A 46 1.42 40.93 23.16
N THR A 47 2.66 40.46 23.24
CA THR A 47 3.29 39.65 24.28
C THR A 47 3.19 40.27 25.67
N LEU A 48 2.96 39.47 26.73
CA LEU A 48 3.51 39.75 28.07
C LEU A 48 3.55 38.52 29.01
N SER A 49 4.78 38.13 29.36
CA SER A 49 5.34 37.66 30.64
C SER A 49 4.86 36.40 31.39
N ALA A 50 5.79 35.42 31.42
CA ALA A 50 6.50 34.85 32.58
C ALA A 50 5.77 34.57 33.91
N ALA A 51 5.72 33.28 34.28
CA ALA A 51 5.85 32.82 35.66
C ALA A 51 6.52 31.43 35.69
N THR A 52 7.67 31.35 36.35
CA THR A 52 8.45 30.17 36.68
C THR A 52 7.78 29.33 37.77
N THR A 53 7.58 28.04 37.53
CA THR A 53 7.53 27.03 38.60
C THR A 53 8.44 25.86 38.21
N LEU A 54 9.50 25.68 39.01
CA LEU A 54 10.35 24.49 39.01
C LEU A 54 9.51 23.32 39.53
N GLY A 55 8.95 22.54 38.60
CA GLY A 55 8.37 21.23 38.88
C GLY A 55 9.06 20.22 37.99
N ALA A 56 9.96 19.41 38.55
CA ALA A 56 10.60 18.32 37.82
C ALA A 56 9.52 17.30 37.39
N PRO A 57 9.27 17.08 36.09
CA PRO A 57 8.45 15.95 35.70
C PRO A 57 9.35 14.71 35.81
N LEU A 58 9.08 13.86 36.81
CA LEU A 58 9.43 12.45 36.71
C LEU A 58 8.60 11.88 35.55
N ILE A 59 9.16 11.94 34.34
CA ILE A 59 8.68 11.21 33.19
C ILE A 59 8.97 9.73 33.48
N VAL A 60 8.06 9.09 34.21
CA VAL A 60 7.95 7.63 34.20
C VAL A 60 7.42 7.27 32.82
N SER A 61 8.35 7.06 31.89
CA SER A 61 8.06 6.39 30.63
C SER A 61 7.76 4.92 30.96
N THR A 62 6.49 4.54 30.94
CA THR A 62 6.08 3.13 30.95
C THR A 62 5.94 2.65 29.50
N PRO A 63 6.90 1.89 28.93
CA PRO A 63 6.68 1.19 27.68
C PRO A 63 6.03 -0.15 27.98
N ALA A 64 4.71 -0.21 28.19
CA ALA A 64 4.06 -1.49 28.54
C ALA A 64 2.79 -1.83 27.76
N ALA A 65 2.37 -0.98 26.80
CA ALA A 65 1.20 -1.27 25.96
C ALA A 65 1.54 -1.58 24.48
N PHE A 66 2.79 -1.36 24.05
CA PHE A 66 3.23 -1.65 22.67
C PHE A 66 3.74 -3.07 22.48
N ALA A 67 4.23 -3.71 23.54
CA ALA A 67 4.68 -5.10 23.48
C ALA A 67 3.50 -5.99 23.09
N SER A 68 2.40 -5.95 23.86
CA SER A 68 1.26 -6.84 23.65
C SER A 68 0.64 -6.76 22.25
N SER A 69 0.64 -5.58 21.62
CA SER A 69 0.13 -5.41 20.26
C SER A 69 1.13 -5.85 19.17
N ASP A 70 2.44 -5.79 19.44
CA ASP A 70 3.47 -6.32 18.56
C ASP A 70 3.51 -7.85 18.61
N GLU A 71 3.41 -8.45 19.80
CA GLU A 71 3.31 -9.91 19.94
C GLU A 71 2.05 -10.47 19.29
N GLU A 72 0.91 -9.77 19.41
CA GLU A 72 -0.32 -10.11 18.70
C GLU A 72 -0.16 -10.00 17.18
N TYR A 73 0.52 -8.96 16.69
CA TYR A 73 0.84 -8.82 15.26
C TYR A 73 1.72 -9.96 14.74
N VAL A 74 2.74 -10.36 15.50
CA VAL A 74 3.61 -11.49 15.14
C VAL A 74 2.79 -12.76 15.03
N LYS A 75 2.01 -13.08 16.06
CA LYS A 75 1.17 -14.27 16.09
C LYS A 75 0.17 -14.31 14.93
N ASP A 76 -0.59 -13.24 14.73
CA ASP A 76 -1.61 -13.20 13.68
C ASP A 76 -0.98 -13.27 12.28
N THR A 77 0.21 -12.69 12.10
CA THR A 77 0.91 -12.71 10.81
C THR A 77 1.50 -14.09 10.52
N GLU A 78 2.05 -14.79 11.52
CA GLU A 78 2.48 -16.18 11.39
C GLU A 78 1.32 -17.10 11.01
N ASP A 79 0.17 -16.94 11.65
CA ASP A 79 -1.05 -17.70 11.35
C ASP A 79 -1.49 -17.49 9.88
N VAL A 80 -1.43 -16.25 9.39
CA VAL A 80 -1.71 -15.93 7.97
C VAL A 80 -0.69 -16.58 7.04
N ILE A 81 0.61 -16.47 7.32
CA ILE A 81 1.69 -17.06 6.51
C ILE A 81 1.48 -18.57 6.37
N ASN A 82 1.23 -19.25 7.49
CA ASN A 82 1.01 -20.69 7.51
C ASN A 82 -0.24 -21.08 6.73
N LYS A 83 -1.31 -20.28 6.83
CA LYS A 83 -2.53 -20.52 6.05
C LYS A 83 -2.29 -20.35 4.56
N VAL A 84 -1.61 -19.28 4.13
CA VAL A 84 -1.24 -19.05 2.73
C VAL A 84 -0.43 -20.23 2.20
N ARG A 85 0.65 -20.61 2.90
CA ARG A 85 1.54 -21.73 2.49
C ARG A 85 0.77 -23.04 2.34
N THR A 86 -0.11 -23.34 3.29
CA THR A 86 -0.94 -24.55 3.25
C THR A 86 -1.87 -24.52 2.05
N THR A 87 -2.68 -23.47 1.90
CA THR A 87 -3.71 -23.38 0.85
C THR A 87 -3.11 -23.41 -0.56
N ILE A 88 -1.98 -22.73 -0.82
CA ILE A 88 -1.38 -22.71 -2.17
C ILE A 88 -0.57 -23.97 -2.48
N THR A 89 -0.24 -24.79 -1.48
CA THR A 89 0.52 -26.04 -1.62
C THR A 89 -0.39 -27.27 -1.70
N MET A 90 -1.67 -27.13 -1.32
CA MET A 90 -2.68 -28.18 -1.49
C MET A 90 -2.78 -28.64 -2.95
N ASP A 91 -3.08 -29.93 -3.12
CA ASP A 91 -3.30 -30.52 -4.43
C ASP A 91 -4.64 -30.07 -5.01
N LYS A 92 -4.65 -29.84 -6.33
CA LYS A 92 -5.80 -29.32 -7.09
C LYS A 92 -6.98 -30.30 -7.14
N GLU A 93 -6.70 -31.58 -7.00
CA GLU A 93 -7.71 -32.66 -7.02
C GLU A 93 -8.41 -32.82 -5.66
N ASN A 94 -7.95 -32.11 -4.61
CA ASN A 94 -8.51 -32.27 -3.28
C ASN A 94 -9.84 -31.49 -3.15
N PRO A 95 -10.93 -32.13 -2.69
CA PRO A 95 -12.23 -31.45 -2.56
C PRO A 95 -12.21 -30.35 -1.49
N ASN A 96 -11.24 -30.35 -0.58
CA ASN A 96 -11.12 -29.37 0.49
C ASN A 96 -10.50 -28.02 0.05
N VAL A 97 -10.01 -27.91 -1.20
CA VAL A 97 -9.37 -26.67 -1.69
C VAL A 97 -10.32 -25.47 -1.61
N ALA A 98 -11.59 -25.66 -1.99
CA ALA A 98 -12.57 -24.58 -1.96
C ALA A 98 -12.78 -24.03 -0.53
N THR A 99 -12.89 -24.93 0.46
CA THR A 99 -13.00 -24.58 1.88
C THR A 99 -11.74 -23.89 2.38
N ALA A 100 -10.55 -24.42 2.05
CA ALA A 100 -9.28 -23.83 2.46
C ALA A 100 -9.05 -22.43 1.88
N VAL A 101 -9.52 -22.17 0.66
CA VAL A 101 -9.48 -20.84 0.03
C VAL A 101 -10.49 -19.89 0.66
N ALA A 102 -11.69 -20.36 1.03
CA ALA A 102 -12.66 -19.55 1.75
C ALA A 102 -12.13 -19.13 3.13
N GLU A 103 -11.58 -20.07 3.90
CA GLU A 103 -10.94 -19.78 5.19
C GLU A 103 -9.75 -18.83 5.03
N LEU A 104 -8.92 -19.01 4.00
CA LEU A 104 -7.82 -18.10 3.71
C LEU A 104 -8.31 -16.68 3.43
N ARG A 105 -9.41 -16.53 2.68
CA ARG A 105 -10.03 -15.23 2.40
C ARG A 105 -10.49 -14.57 3.70
N ASP A 106 -11.13 -15.31 4.59
CA ASP A 106 -11.64 -14.77 5.84
C ASP A 106 -10.51 -14.34 6.80
N VAL A 107 -9.48 -15.18 6.93
CA VAL A 107 -8.26 -14.86 7.69
C VAL A 107 -7.56 -13.64 7.10
N SER A 108 -7.39 -13.58 5.77
CA SER A 108 -6.80 -12.44 5.07
C SER A 108 -7.60 -11.15 5.31
N ASN A 109 -8.93 -11.20 5.23
CA ASN A 109 -9.77 -10.03 5.43
C ASN A 109 -9.69 -9.52 6.87
N THR A 110 -9.71 -10.44 7.83
CA THR A 110 -9.58 -10.12 9.26
C THR A 110 -8.24 -9.45 9.54
N TRP A 111 -7.13 -10.03 9.06
CA TRP A 111 -5.79 -9.46 9.23
C TRP A 111 -5.68 -8.07 8.58
N VAL A 112 -6.16 -7.90 7.34
CA VAL A 112 -6.14 -6.60 6.65
C VAL A 112 -7.01 -5.57 7.38
N ALA A 113 -8.20 -5.94 7.83
CA ALA A 113 -9.09 -5.04 8.56
C ALA A 113 -8.45 -4.53 9.85
N LYS A 114 -7.72 -5.41 10.55
CA LYS A 114 -7.02 -5.10 11.80
C LYS A 114 -5.81 -4.20 11.57
N TYR A 115 -4.88 -4.61 10.71
CA TYR A 115 -3.56 -3.98 10.64
C TYR A 115 -3.40 -2.88 9.59
N ARG A 116 -4.30 -2.77 8.59
CA ARG A 116 -4.13 -1.76 7.51
C ARG A 116 -4.20 -0.32 8.00
N ARG A 117 -4.91 -0.05 9.11
CA ARG A 117 -5.05 1.29 9.68
C ARG A 117 -3.94 1.64 10.69
N GLU A 118 -3.14 0.65 11.09
CA GLU A 118 -2.06 0.80 12.06
C GLU A 118 -0.85 1.50 11.43
N LYS A 119 -0.70 2.80 11.71
CA LYS A 119 0.36 3.62 11.10
C LYS A 119 1.78 3.13 11.43
N ALA A 120 1.96 2.50 12.59
CA ALA A 120 3.24 1.93 13.00
C ALA A 120 3.69 0.74 12.13
N LEU A 121 2.73 0.01 11.54
CA LEU A 121 3.02 -1.19 10.73
C LEU A 121 3.23 -0.87 9.25
N LEU A 122 2.74 0.26 8.74
CA LEU A 122 2.90 0.64 7.33
C LEU A 122 4.38 0.84 6.90
N GLY A 123 5.27 1.09 7.87
CA GLY A 123 6.72 1.18 7.66
C GLY A 123 7.43 -0.18 7.64
N ARG A 124 6.78 -1.23 8.12
CA ARG A 124 7.38 -2.56 8.31
C ARG A 124 7.46 -3.33 7.00
N ALA A 125 8.59 -3.99 6.78
CA ALA A 125 8.81 -4.86 5.65
C ALA A 125 7.87 -6.07 5.70
N SER A 126 7.72 -6.71 6.87
CA SER A 126 6.79 -7.83 7.07
C SER A 126 5.37 -7.49 6.61
N PHE A 127 4.86 -6.31 6.99
CA PHE A 127 3.51 -5.88 6.63
C PHE A 127 3.36 -5.70 5.12
N ARG A 128 4.33 -5.06 4.47
CA ARG A 128 4.29 -4.77 3.02
C ARG A 128 4.34 -6.05 2.19
N ASP A 129 5.21 -6.98 2.57
CA ASP A 129 5.41 -8.24 1.85
C ASP A 129 4.16 -9.14 1.98
N ILE A 130 3.59 -9.24 3.18
CA ILE A 130 2.33 -9.97 3.41
C ILE A 130 1.18 -9.34 2.63
N TYR A 131 1.04 -8.01 2.69
CA TYR A 131 -0.04 -7.32 1.99
C TYR A 131 0.07 -7.48 0.46
N SER A 132 1.28 -7.46 -0.10
CA SER A 132 1.54 -7.77 -1.51
C SER A 132 1.07 -9.18 -1.87
N ALA A 133 1.51 -10.17 -1.12
CA ALA A 133 1.20 -11.57 -1.40
C ALA A 133 -0.29 -11.87 -1.24
N LEU A 134 -0.95 -11.34 -0.20
CA LEU A 134 -2.40 -11.49 0.00
C LEU A 134 -3.19 -10.90 -1.17
N ASN A 135 -2.78 -9.73 -1.69
CA ASN A 135 -3.40 -9.16 -2.88
C ASN A 135 -3.18 -10.01 -4.13
N ALA A 136 -1.99 -10.61 -4.29
CA ALA A 136 -1.69 -11.50 -5.41
C ALA A 136 -2.55 -12.78 -5.38
N VAL A 137 -2.75 -13.35 -4.18
CA VAL A 137 -3.56 -14.55 -3.96
C VAL A 137 -5.05 -14.24 -4.13
N SER A 138 -5.53 -13.19 -3.46
CA SER A 138 -6.93 -12.77 -3.51
C SER A 138 -7.35 -12.40 -4.94
N GLY A 139 -6.53 -11.63 -5.64
CA GLY A 139 -6.79 -11.25 -7.03
C GLY A 139 -6.91 -12.45 -7.97
N HIS A 140 -6.12 -13.51 -7.75
CA HIS A 140 -6.23 -14.76 -8.51
C HIS A 140 -7.56 -15.46 -8.25
N TYR A 141 -7.91 -15.72 -6.99
CA TYR A 141 -9.14 -16.46 -6.67
C TYR A 141 -10.41 -15.68 -6.98
N ILE A 142 -10.39 -14.35 -6.92
CA ILE A 142 -11.49 -13.50 -7.38
C ILE A 142 -11.68 -13.61 -8.89
N SER A 143 -10.59 -13.66 -9.66
CA SER A 143 -10.66 -13.65 -11.13
C SER A 143 -10.94 -15.04 -11.73
N PHE A 144 -10.40 -16.09 -11.13
CA PHE A 144 -10.43 -17.45 -11.69
C PHE A 144 -11.29 -18.43 -10.88
N GLY A 145 -11.74 -18.06 -9.68
CA GLY A 145 -12.49 -18.93 -8.78
C GLY A 145 -11.59 -19.75 -7.83
N PRO A 146 -12.18 -20.33 -6.75
CA PRO A 146 -11.43 -20.91 -5.63
C PRO A 146 -10.71 -22.23 -5.97
N THR A 147 -11.12 -22.93 -7.02
CA THR A 147 -10.51 -24.20 -7.46
C THR A 147 -9.43 -23.99 -8.53
N ALA A 148 -9.24 -22.77 -9.02
CA ALA A 148 -8.28 -22.50 -10.09
C ALA A 148 -6.85 -22.53 -9.56
N PRO A 149 -5.95 -23.35 -10.14
CA PRO A 149 -4.57 -23.44 -9.68
C PRO A 149 -3.82 -22.14 -9.95
N ILE A 150 -3.01 -21.70 -8.98
CA ILE A 150 -2.15 -20.53 -9.13
C ILE A 150 -0.99 -20.88 -10.10
N PRO A 151 -0.70 -20.04 -11.12
CA PRO A 151 0.42 -20.27 -12.03
C PRO A 151 1.75 -20.45 -11.29
N ALA A 152 2.56 -21.44 -11.69
CA ALA A 152 3.77 -21.85 -10.97
C ALA A 152 4.73 -20.69 -10.66
N LYS A 153 4.98 -19.80 -11.63
CA LYS A 153 5.84 -18.62 -11.45
C LYS A 153 5.28 -17.65 -10.40
N ARG A 154 3.95 -17.46 -10.37
CA ARG A 154 3.28 -16.61 -9.38
C ARG A 154 3.32 -17.26 -8.00
N LYS A 155 3.06 -18.57 -7.92
CA LYS A 155 3.15 -19.34 -6.67
C LYS A 155 4.55 -19.26 -6.06
N ALA A 156 5.60 -19.43 -6.86
CA ALA A 156 6.98 -19.32 -6.40
C ALA A 156 7.30 -17.93 -5.81
N ARG A 157 6.87 -16.86 -6.49
CA ARG A 157 7.02 -15.49 -5.98
C ARG A 157 6.26 -15.27 -4.67
N ILE A 158 5.03 -15.76 -4.55
CA ILE A 158 4.23 -15.65 -3.32
C ILE A 158 4.96 -16.34 -2.17
N LEU A 159 5.50 -17.54 -2.39
CA LEU A 159 6.27 -18.27 -1.37
C LEU A 159 7.53 -17.52 -0.94
N GLU A 160 8.26 -16.91 -1.89
CA GLU A 160 9.43 -16.08 -1.59
C GLU A 160 9.06 -14.82 -0.77
N GLU A 161 7.92 -14.19 -1.06
CA GLU A 161 7.39 -13.08 -0.26
C GLU A 161 7.00 -13.54 1.15
N MET A 162 6.42 -14.74 1.31
CA MET A 162 6.14 -15.32 2.63
C MET A 162 7.41 -15.58 3.44
N ASP A 163 8.44 -16.16 2.82
CA ASP A 163 9.71 -16.43 3.50
C ASP A 163 10.43 -15.13 3.89
N SER A 164 10.35 -14.12 3.03
CA SER A 164 10.92 -12.79 3.31
C SER A 164 10.18 -12.10 4.45
N ALA A 165 8.85 -12.17 4.45
CA ALA A 165 8.00 -11.63 5.51
C ALA A 165 8.26 -12.31 6.86
N GLU A 166 8.34 -13.64 6.92
CA GLU A 166 8.63 -14.40 8.14
C GLU A 166 10.01 -14.05 8.73
N LYS A 167 11.02 -13.91 7.85
CA LYS A 167 12.35 -13.44 8.26
C LYS A 167 12.35 -11.99 8.72
N ALA A 168 11.49 -11.14 8.18
CA ALA A 168 11.36 -9.75 8.63
C ALA A 168 10.64 -9.69 9.99
N LEU A 169 9.58 -10.48 10.15
CA LEU A 169 8.76 -10.60 11.35
C LEU A 169 9.58 -11.06 12.56
N SER A 170 10.39 -12.10 12.41
CA SER A 170 11.31 -12.60 13.45
C SER A 170 12.38 -11.59 13.87
N ARG A 171 12.60 -10.52 13.09
CA ARG A 171 13.49 -9.40 13.42
C ARG A 171 12.74 -8.17 13.91
N GLY A 172 11.41 -8.23 14.06
CA GLY A 172 10.56 -7.10 14.42
C GLY A 172 10.47 -6.03 13.33
N ARG A 173 10.63 -6.39 12.04
CA ARG A 173 10.75 -5.45 10.93
C ARG A 173 9.68 -5.56 9.88
#